data_AF-A0A1F9ZF14-F1
#
_entry.id   AF-A0A1F9ZF14-F1
#
_cell.length_a   1.000
_cell.length_b   1.000
_cell.length_c   1.000
_cell.angle_alpha   90.00
_cell.angle_beta   90.00
_cell.angle_gamma   90.00
#
_symmetry.space_group_name_H-M   'P 1'
#
loop_
_entity.id
_entity.type
_entity.pdbx_description
1 polymer ?
#
loop_
_entity_poly.entity_id
_entity_poly.type
_entity_poly.pdbx_seq_one_letter_code
_entity_poly.pdbx_strand_id
1 'polypeptide(L)'
;MRQTVTMLVSLFFVVGIALLALAGVVYSASFAGVPAGGQLSQGSLDLQRVWAPIFWNLGMLFVLLGIFGTAVYRKSSDPLARLLVWLVALILVLLLIAAPGVYFTFR
;
A
#
# COMPACT_ATOMS: atom_id res chain seq x y z
N MET A 1 19.39 15.91 -13.08
CA MET A 1 19.44 14.77 -12.13
C MET A 1 18.53 14.95 -10.92
N ARG A 2 18.62 16.03 -10.12
CA ARG A 2 17.72 16.24 -8.96
C ARG A 2 16.22 16.21 -9.30
N GLN A 3 15.81 16.89 -10.38
CA GLN A 3 14.40 16.93 -10.82
C GLN A 3 13.87 15.55 -11.26
N THR A 4 14.69 14.78 -11.99
CA THR A 4 14.35 13.42 -12.42
C THR A 4 14.10 12.49 -11.23
N VAL A 5 14.94 12.58 -10.19
CA VAL A 5 14.77 11.79 -8.96
C VAL A 5 13.51 12.22 -8.21
N THR A 6 13.26 13.52 -8.08
CA THR A 6 12.04 14.00 -7.41
C THR A 6 10.77 13.53 -8.13
N MET A 7 10.77 13.58 -9.46
CA MET A 7 9.66 13.09 -10.28
C MET A 7 9.45 11.58 -10.14
N LEU A 8 10.53 10.80 -10.09
CA LEU A 8 10.48 9.35 -9.90
C LEU A 8 9.97 8.97 -8.50
N VAL A 9 10.42 9.68 -7.47
CA VAL A 9 9.96 9.51 -6.09
C VAL A 9 8.47 9.86 -5.95
N SER A 10 8.03 10.96 -6.56
CA SER A 10 6.61 11.32 -6.56
C SER A 10 5.76 10.31 -7.35
N LEU A 11 6.30 9.78 -8.45
CA LEU A 11 5.60 8.78 -9.27
C LEU A 11 5.42 7.47 -8.49
N PHE A 12 6.45 6.99 -7.79
CA PHE A 12 6.30 5.83 -6.90
C PHE A 12 5.28 6.08 -5.79
N PHE A 13 5.27 7.27 -5.20
CA PHE A 13 4.29 7.59 -4.18
C PHE A 13 2.84 7.60 -4.72
N VAL A 14 2.60 8.25 -5.87
CA VAL A 14 1.27 8.32 -6.49
C VAL A 14 0.80 6.95 -6.96
N VAL A 15 1.66 6.20 -7.65
CA VAL A 15 1.34 4.84 -8.10
C VAL A 15 1.09 3.92 -6.89
N GLY A 16 1.90 4.05 -5.84
CA GLY A 16 1.72 3.30 -4.60
C GLY A 16 0.37 3.55 -3.96
N ILE A 17 -0.04 4.81 -3.83
CA ILE A 17 -1.38 5.17 -3.31
C ILE A 17 -2.50 4.63 -4.22
N ALA A 18 -2.35 4.75 -5.54
CA ALA A 18 -3.34 4.24 -6.48
C ALA A 18 -3.52 2.71 -6.35
N LEU A 19 -2.43 1.96 -6.18
CA LEU A 19 -2.47 0.51 -5.95
C LEU A 19 -3.11 0.15 -4.60
N LEU A 20 -2.85 0.92 -3.55
CA LEU A 20 -3.51 0.73 -2.25
C LEU A 20 -5.03 0.98 -2.34
N ALA A 21 -5.44 2.02 -3.06
CA ALA A 21 -6.84 2.29 -3.32
C ALA A 21 -7.48 1.14 -4.13
N LEU A 22 -6.80 0.65 -5.16
CA LEU A 22 -7.23 -0.53 -5.92
C LEU A 22 -7.36 -1.78 -5.05
N ALA A 23 -6.46 -2.02 -4.11
CA ALA A 23 -6.58 -3.13 -3.17
C ALA A 23 -7.89 -3.06 -2.36
N GLY A 24 -8.26 -1.87 -1.88
CA GLY A 24 -9.52 -1.64 -1.18
C GLY A 24 -10.76 -1.82 -2.08
N VAL A 25 -10.68 -1.35 -3.33
CA VAL A 25 -11.76 -1.53 -4.32
C VAL A 25 -11.93 -3.02 -4.66
N VAL A 26 -10.84 -3.74 -4.93
CA VAL A 26 -10.88 -5.18 -5.23
C VAL A 26 -11.43 -5.98 -4.05
N TYR A 27 -11.02 -5.63 -2.83
CA TYR A 27 -11.54 -6.25 -1.61
C TYR A 27 -13.05 -6.01 -1.46
N SER A 28 -13.52 -4.77 -1.59
CA SER A 28 -14.94 -4.45 -1.47
C SER A 28 -15.79 -5.03 -2.61
N ALA A 29 -15.25 -5.09 -3.83
CA ALA A 29 -15.91 -5.69 -4.98
C ALA A 29 -16.19 -7.20 -4.79
N SER A 30 -15.40 -7.90 -3.97
CA SER A 30 -15.66 -9.31 -3.68
C SER A 30 -17.04 -9.55 -3.01
N PHE A 31 -17.57 -8.56 -2.28
CA PHE A 31 -18.86 -8.63 -1.61
C PHE A 31 -20.01 -8.02 -2.42
N ALA A 32 -19.72 -7.43 -3.58
CA ALA A 32 -20.73 -6.74 -4.39
C ALA A 32 -21.78 -7.74 -4.91
N GLY A 33 -23.05 -7.50 -4.57
CA GLY A 33 -24.17 -8.35 -4.99
C GLY A 33 -24.32 -9.66 -4.22
N VAL A 34 -23.53 -9.88 -3.17
CA VAL A 34 -23.70 -11.05 -2.29
C VAL A 34 -24.68 -10.69 -1.17
N PRO A 35 -25.86 -11.33 -1.07
CA PRO A 35 -26.78 -11.09 0.04
C PRO A 35 -26.13 -11.45 1.37
N ALA A 36 -26.50 -10.76 2.45
CA ALA A 36 -25.94 -11.00 3.78
C ALA A 36 -26.09 -12.48 4.18
N GLY A 37 -24.97 -13.19 4.39
CA GLY A 37 -24.93 -14.62 4.70
C GLY A 37 -24.85 -15.55 3.47
N GLY A 38 -24.83 -15.00 2.26
CA GLY A 38 -24.58 -15.76 1.03
C GLY A 38 -23.14 -16.23 0.92
N GLN A 39 -22.93 -17.37 0.24
CA GLN A 39 -21.58 -17.86 -0.06
C GLN A 39 -20.95 -17.03 -1.18
N LEU A 40 -19.69 -16.66 -1.00
CA LEU A 40 -18.90 -16.00 -2.03
C LEU A 40 -18.64 -16.97 -3.18
N SER A 41 -18.73 -16.49 -4.42
CA SER A 41 -18.28 -17.25 -5.58
C SER A 41 -16.77 -17.48 -5.54
N GLN A 42 -16.27 -18.52 -6.20
CA GLN A 42 -14.83 -18.76 -6.30
C GLN A 42 -14.07 -17.54 -6.85
N GLY A 43 -14.62 -16.86 -7.86
CA GLY A 43 -14.01 -15.64 -8.40
C GLY A 43 -13.95 -14.49 -7.39
N SER A 44 -14.98 -14.33 -6.56
CA SER A 44 -14.99 -13.35 -5.47
C SER A 44 -13.93 -13.67 -4.41
N LEU A 45 -13.75 -14.95 -4.08
CA LEU A 45 -12.72 -15.41 -3.15
C LEU A 45 -11.32 -15.15 -3.70
N ASP A 46 -11.09 -15.38 -5.00
CA ASP A 46 -9.80 -15.11 -5.65
C ASP A 46 -9.46 -13.61 -5.65
N LEU A 47 -10.46 -12.73 -5.89
CA LEU A 47 -10.29 -11.28 -5.77
C LEU A 47 -9.85 -10.89 -4.35
N GLN A 48 -10.47 -11.47 -3.33
CA GLN A 48 -10.19 -11.14 -1.94
C GLN A 48 -8.85 -11.72 -1.44
N ARG A 49 -8.53 -12.97 -1.81
CA ARG A 49 -7.41 -13.74 -1.23
C ARG A 49 -6.12 -13.68 -2.04
N VAL A 50 -6.20 -13.36 -3.33
CA VAL A 50 -5.03 -13.33 -4.22
C VAL A 50 -4.78 -11.90 -4.69
N TRP A 51 -5.77 -11.27 -5.32
CA TRP A 51 -5.58 -9.99 -5.96
C TRP A 51 -5.46 -8.82 -4.98
N ALA A 52 -6.34 -8.72 -3.99
CA ALA A 52 -6.27 -7.64 -2.99
C ALA A 52 -4.93 -7.60 -2.21
N PRO A 53 -4.38 -8.74 -1.73
CA PRO A 53 -3.05 -8.77 -1.12
C PRO A 53 -1.93 -8.37 -2.07
N ILE A 54 -1.99 -8.78 -3.34
CA ILE A 54 -0.97 -8.42 -4.34
C ILE A 54 -0.95 -6.91 -4.54
N PHE A 55 -2.12 -6.31 -4.80
CA PHE A 55 -2.22 -4.85 -4.96
C PHE A 55 -1.81 -4.09 -3.70
N TRP A 56 -2.17 -4.62 -2.52
CA TRP A 56 -1.74 -4.06 -1.24
C TRP A 56 -0.22 -4.07 -1.10
N ASN A 57 0.42 -5.24 -1.28
CA ASN A 57 1.86 -5.39 -1.11
C ASN A 57 2.66 -4.54 -2.10
N LEU A 58 2.24 -4.54 -3.38
CA LEU A 58 2.87 -3.68 -4.39
C LEU A 58 2.66 -2.20 -4.07
N GLY A 59 1.45 -1.80 -3.69
CA GLY A 59 1.17 -0.42 -3.30
C GLY A 59 2.03 0.05 -2.13
N MET A 60 2.08 -0.75 -1.06
CA MET A 60 2.93 -0.50 0.10
C MET A 60 4.41 -0.41 -0.27
N LEU A 61 4.92 -1.29 -1.14
CA LEU A 61 6.30 -1.25 -1.61
C LEU A 61 6.61 0.06 -2.34
N PHE A 62 5.74 0.48 -3.26
CA PHE A 62 5.91 1.73 -4.00
C PHE A 62 5.83 2.97 -3.10
N VAL A 63 4.92 2.98 -2.12
CA VAL A 63 4.85 4.05 -1.11
C VAL A 63 6.14 4.09 -0.29
N LEU A 64 6.65 2.93 0.16
CA LEU A 64 7.91 2.85 0.90
C LEU A 64 9.08 3.39 0.07
N LEU A 65 9.20 2.99 -1.20
CA LEU A 65 10.23 3.51 -2.10
C LEU A 65 10.13 5.03 -2.27
N GLY A 66 8.92 5.58 -2.37
CA GLY A 66 8.68 7.02 -2.38
C GLY A 66 9.18 7.70 -1.10
N ILE A 67 8.78 7.19 0.07
CA ILE A 67 9.11 7.76 1.37
C ILE A 67 10.61 7.68 1.66
N PHE A 68 11.23 6.52 1.43
CA PHE A 68 12.68 6.34 1.54
C PHE A 68 13.43 7.25 0.57
N GLY A 69 12.96 7.37 -0.68
CA GLY A 69 13.49 8.31 -1.65
C GLY A 69 13.47 9.75 -1.13
N THR A 70 12.36 10.21 -0.56
CA THR A 70 12.32 11.54 0.07
C THR A 70 13.28 11.68 1.26
N ALA A 71 13.37 10.67 2.12
CA ALA A 71 14.24 10.70 3.31
C ALA A 71 15.73 10.80 2.95
N VAL A 72 16.16 10.08 1.91
CA VAL A 72 17.56 10.04 1.45
C VAL A 72 17.93 11.33 0.71
N TYR A 73 17.05 11.84 -0.16
CA TYR A 73 17.37 12.99 -1.02
C TYR A 73 17.14 14.36 -0.37
N ARG A 74 16.26 14.48 0.64
CA ARG A 74 16.15 15.71 1.45
C ARG A 74 17.24 15.76 2.52
N LYS A 75 18.50 15.98 2.10
CA LYS A 75 19.62 16.18 3.04
C LYS A 75 19.50 17.47 3.86
N SER A 76 18.81 18.50 3.34
CA SER A 76 18.66 19.82 3.95
C SER A 76 17.35 20.01 4.75
N SER A 77 16.56 18.96 4.97
CA SER A 77 15.36 19.05 5.81
C SER A 77 15.74 19.08 7.29
N ASP A 78 14.94 19.79 8.08
CA ASP A 78 15.08 19.79 9.54
C ASP A 78 15.20 18.35 10.10
N PRO A 79 16.07 18.12 11.09
CA PRO A 79 16.28 16.80 11.68
C PRO A 79 14.97 16.15 12.16
N LEU A 80 14.06 16.98 12.68
CA LEU A 80 12.75 16.55 13.19
C LEU A 80 11.82 16.06 12.07
N ALA A 81 11.83 16.73 10.91
CA ALA A 81 11.07 16.29 9.74
C ALA A 81 11.60 14.95 9.20
N ARG A 82 12.92 14.75 9.18
CA ARG A 82 13.52 13.47 8.77
C ARG A 82 13.14 12.34 9.72
N LEU A 83 13.16 12.59 11.04
CA LEU A 83 12.73 11.61 12.03
C LEU A 83 11.26 11.20 11.82
N LEU A 84 10.37 12.15 11.55
CA LEU A 84 8.96 11.88 11.27
C LEU A 84 8.80 10.99 10.03
N VAL A 85 9.54 11.29 8.95
CA VAL A 85 9.52 10.47 7.72
C VAL A 85 9.99 9.04 7.99
N TRP A 86 11.03 8.85 8.81
CA TRP A 86 11.49 7.52 9.23
C TRP A 86 10.46 6.78 10.09
N LEU A 87 9.79 7.48 11.00
CA LEU A 87 8.71 6.90 11.81
C LEU A 87 7.54 6.43 10.93
N VAL A 88 7.13 7.24 9.95
CA VAL A 88 6.09 6.87 8.99
C VAL A 88 6.53 5.65 8.17
N ALA A 89 7.78 5.62 7.69
CA ALA A 89 8.33 4.47 6.99
C ALA A 89 8.28 3.19 7.85
N LEU A 90 8.65 3.28 9.13
CA LEU A 90 8.58 2.16 10.07
C LEU A 90 7.16 1.65 10.24
N ILE A 91 6.18 2.56 10.44
CA ILE A 91 4.76 2.20 10.57
C ILE A 91 4.29 1.48 9.31
N LEU A 92 4.67 1.95 8.12
CA LEU A 92 4.29 1.32 6.86
C LEU A 92 4.94 -0.05 6.66
N VAL A 93 6.18 -0.25 7.10
CA VAL A 93 6.80 -1.58 7.10
C VAL A 93 6.04 -2.53 8.02
N LEU A 94 5.66 -2.08 9.22
CA LEU A 94 4.84 -2.88 10.13
C LEU A 94 3.48 -3.22 9.51
N LEU A 95 2.83 -2.24 8.87
CA LEU A 95 1.57 -2.46 8.15
C LEU A 95 1.70 -3.44 6.98
N LEU A 96 2.81 -3.39 6.23
CA LEU A 96 3.06 -4.32 5.14
C LEU A 96 3.10 -5.78 5.63
N ILE A 97 3.67 -6.02 6.81
CA ILE A 97 3.80 -7.36 7.39
C ILE A 97 2.52 -7.78 8.11
N ALA A 98 1.94 -6.89 8.91
CA ALA A 98 0.82 -7.22 9.79
C ALA A 98 -0.53 -7.21 9.07
N ALA A 99 -0.77 -6.27 8.15
CA ALA A 99 -2.07 -6.10 7.51
C ALA A 99 -2.54 -7.34 6.71
N PRO A 100 -1.68 -8.04 5.94
CA PRO A 100 -2.16 -9.20 5.19
C PRO A 100 -2.73 -10.33 6.05
N GLY A 101 -2.10 -10.58 7.20
CA GLY A 101 -2.58 -11.57 8.17
C GLY A 101 -3.85 -11.15 8.92
N VAL A 102 -4.14 -9.84 8.96
CA VAL A 102 -5.29 -9.26 9.68
C VAL A 102 -6.46 -8.89 8.76
N TYR A 103 -6.26 -8.70 7.47
CA TYR A 103 -7.35 -8.25 6.57
C TYR A 103 -7.67 -9.25 5.46
N PHE A 104 -6.67 -9.99 4.99
CA PHE A 104 -6.81 -10.89 3.85
C PHE A 104 -6.74 -12.37 4.23
N THR A 105 -6.46 -12.66 5.50
CA THR A 105 -6.43 -14.02 6.04
C THR A 105 -7.51 -14.15 7.09
N PHE A 106 -8.62 -14.83 6.79
CA PHE A 106 -9.54 -15.28 7.83
C PHE A 106 -10.14 -16.64 7.50
N ARG A 107 -10.33 -17.40 8.60
CA ARG A 107 -10.94 -18.73 8.77
C ARG A 107 -11.91 -19.15 7.66
#